data_AF-A0A420YED7-F1
#
_entry.id   AF-A0A420YED7-F1
#
_cell.length_a   1.000
_cell.length_b   1.000
_cell.length_c   1.000
_cell.angle_alpha   90.00
_cell.angle_beta   90.00
_cell.angle_gamma   90.00
#
_symmetry.space_group_name_H-M   'P 1'
#
loop_
_entity.id
_entity.type
_entity.pdbx_description
1 polymer ?
#
loop_
_entity_poly.entity_id
_entity_poly.type
_entity_poly.pdbx_seq_one_letter_code
_entity_poly.pdbx_strand_id
1 'polypeptide(L)'
;MAPKKEVNTDEAPSGIVADQSYTSSDQDPVPVVKDDAGVEDPLHNTDDQDANSDAQLERDDKEAIDESNIIDERTRGAKPISTYKEPGDTEGLPEDTGRSAVSTTDQALGSK
;
A
#
# COMPACT_ATOMS: atom_id res chain seq x y z
N MET A 1 -48.11 50.92 -26.53
CA MET A 1 -47.79 49.54 -26.15
C MET A 1 -46.34 49.31 -26.52
N ALA A 2 -45.43 49.25 -25.53
CA ALA A 2 -44.00 49.03 -25.80
C ALA A 2 -43.77 47.57 -26.25
N PRO A 3 -42.90 47.30 -27.23
CA PRO A 3 -42.56 45.92 -27.57
C PRO A 3 -41.84 45.28 -26.39
N LYS A 4 -42.33 44.11 -25.96
CA LYS A 4 -41.69 43.30 -24.92
C LYS A 4 -40.30 42.91 -25.44
N LYS A 5 -39.26 43.18 -24.65
CA LYS A 5 -37.91 42.71 -24.93
C LYS A 5 -37.93 41.19 -24.77
N GLU A 6 -37.95 40.46 -25.89
CA GLU A 6 -37.78 39.02 -25.87
C GLU A 6 -36.38 38.72 -25.31
N VAL A 7 -36.36 38.03 -24.16
CA VAL A 7 -35.13 37.53 -23.58
C VAL A 7 -34.78 36.28 -24.39
N ASN A 8 -33.73 36.37 -25.20
CA ASN A 8 -33.20 35.24 -25.93
C ASN A 8 -32.74 34.19 -24.91
N THR A 9 -33.41 33.04 -24.85
CA THR A 9 -33.09 31.94 -23.93
C THR A 9 -31.92 31.09 -24.41
N ASP A 10 -31.24 31.51 -25.49
CA ASP A 10 -30.08 30.82 -26.08
C ASP A 10 -28.78 30.98 -25.25
N GLU A 11 -28.85 31.63 -24.09
CA GLU A 11 -27.71 31.84 -23.18
C GLU A 11 -27.83 31.00 -21.89
N ALA A 12 -28.55 29.88 -21.94
CA ALA A 12 -28.44 28.83 -20.92
C ALA A 12 -27.42 27.79 -21.41
N PRO A 13 -26.40 27.41 -20.61
CA PRO A 13 -25.49 26.35 -20.99
C PRO A 13 -26.29 25.07 -21.24
N SER A 14 -26.08 24.44 -22.39
CA SER A 14 -26.82 23.28 -22.88
C SER A 14 -26.65 22.00 -22.04
N GLY A 15 -25.84 22.05 -20.97
CA GLY A 15 -25.58 20.91 -20.10
C GLY A 15 -24.87 19.76 -20.82
N ILE A 16 -24.17 20.03 -21.92
CA ILE A 16 -23.32 19.02 -22.58
C ILE A 16 -22.19 18.68 -21.61
N VAL A 17 -22.30 17.54 -20.93
CA VAL A 17 -21.37 17.08 -19.89
C VAL A 17 -20.13 16.38 -20.47
N ALA A 18 -20.11 16.15 -21.79
CA ALA A 18 -19.03 15.48 -22.51
C ALA A 18 -17.94 16.49 -22.91
N ASP A 19 -17.32 17.14 -21.93
CA ASP A 19 -16.08 17.90 -22.15
C ASP A 19 -14.88 16.96 -22.05
N GLN A 20 -14.00 16.98 -23.05
CA GLN A 20 -12.79 16.15 -23.12
C GLN A 20 -11.51 17.02 -23.18
N SER A 21 -11.62 18.31 -22.84
CA SER A 21 -10.52 19.28 -22.89
C SER A 21 -9.38 18.98 -21.91
N TYR A 22 -9.62 18.12 -20.91
CA TYR A 22 -8.63 17.67 -19.93
C TYR A 22 -7.69 16.57 -20.46
N THR A 23 -7.95 16.02 -21.65
CA THR A 23 -7.13 14.95 -22.23
C THR A 23 -5.78 15.47 -22.72
N SER A 24 -4.74 14.66 -22.57
CA SER A 24 -3.38 15.06 -22.91
C SER A 24 -3.03 14.65 -24.34
N SER A 25 -1.96 15.25 -24.87
CA SER A 25 -1.36 14.84 -26.13
C SER A 25 -0.43 13.64 -25.94
N ASP A 26 -0.11 12.93 -27.02
CA ASP A 26 0.80 11.76 -27.00
C ASP A 26 2.24 12.10 -26.56
N GLN A 27 2.53 13.38 -26.33
CA GLN A 27 3.85 13.92 -25.99
C GLN A 27 3.98 14.27 -24.50
N ASP A 28 2.89 14.15 -23.74
CA ASP A 28 2.88 14.43 -22.31
C ASP A 28 3.49 13.26 -21.52
N PRO A 29 4.24 13.51 -20.42
CA PRO A 29 4.91 12.46 -19.66
C PRO A 29 3.98 11.39 -19.09
N VAL A 30 2.73 11.73 -18.82
CA VAL A 30 1.68 10.81 -18.37
C VAL A 30 0.43 11.10 -19.20
N PRO A 31 -0.02 10.16 -20.06
CA PRO A 31 -1.16 10.40 -20.91
C PRO A 31 -2.46 10.35 -20.12
N VAL A 32 -3.32 11.35 -20.34
CA VAL A 32 -4.68 11.40 -19.79
C VAL A 32 -5.66 11.13 -20.94
N VAL A 33 -6.40 10.03 -20.82
CA VAL A 33 -7.34 9.54 -21.85
C VAL A 33 -8.74 10.11 -21.66
N LYS A 34 -9.58 10.02 -22.70
CA LYS A 34 -10.99 10.42 -22.67
C LYS A 34 -11.81 9.51 -21.76
N ASP A 35 -12.91 10.02 -21.21
CA ASP A 35 -13.82 9.22 -20.37
C ASP A 35 -14.34 7.95 -21.09
N ASP A 36 -14.65 8.09 -22.37
CA ASP A 36 -15.18 6.98 -23.19
C ASP A 36 -14.07 6.17 -23.87
N ALA A 37 -12.80 6.43 -23.57
CA ALA A 37 -11.70 5.66 -24.14
C ALA A 37 -11.68 4.25 -23.54
N GLY A 38 -11.72 3.22 -24.39
CA GLY A 38 -11.45 1.85 -23.97
C GLY A 38 -10.02 1.75 -23.46
N VAL A 39 -9.87 1.53 -22.16
CA VAL A 39 -8.57 1.26 -21.53
C VAL A 39 -8.43 -0.24 -21.40
N GLU A 40 -7.34 -0.77 -21.94
CA GLU A 40 -6.98 -2.18 -21.75
C GLU A 40 -6.63 -2.40 -20.27
N ASP A 41 -7.35 -3.31 -19.61
CA ASP A 41 -6.98 -3.78 -18.28
C ASP A 41 -5.71 -4.65 -18.41
N PRO A 42 -4.64 -4.39 -17.65
CA PRO A 42 -3.43 -5.23 -17.65
C PRO A 42 -3.68 -6.72 -17.37
N LEU A 43 -4.85 -7.07 -16.82
CA LEU A 43 -5.30 -8.44 -16.57
C LEU A 43 -6.21 -9.00 -17.68
N HIS A 44 -6.81 -8.16 -18.54
CA HIS A 44 -7.68 -8.60 -19.65
C HIS A 44 -6.91 -9.33 -20.77
N ASN A 45 -5.59 -9.15 -20.84
CA ASN A 45 -4.74 -9.80 -21.85
C ASN A 45 -4.45 -11.30 -21.59
N THR A 46 -5.00 -11.86 -20.50
CA THR A 46 -5.15 -13.30 -20.29
C THR A 46 -6.63 -13.56 -20.10
N ASP A 47 -7.28 -14.11 -21.13
CA ASP A 47 -8.70 -14.50 -21.20
C ASP A 47 -9.50 -14.13 -19.94
N ASP A 48 -10.35 -13.09 -19.97
CA ASP A 48 -11.19 -12.62 -18.85
C ASP A 48 -12.00 -13.70 -18.13
N GLN A 49 -12.17 -14.83 -18.80
CA GLN A 49 -12.81 -16.02 -18.27
C GLN A 49 -11.93 -16.78 -17.28
N ASP A 50 -10.61 -16.75 -17.42
CA ASP A 50 -9.68 -17.48 -16.55
C ASP A 50 -9.66 -16.89 -15.14
N ALA A 51 -9.69 -15.55 -15.03
CA ALA A 51 -9.66 -14.83 -13.75
C ALA A 51 -10.86 -15.12 -12.84
N ASN A 52 -12.00 -15.52 -13.42
CA ASN A 52 -13.22 -15.91 -12.71
C ASN A 52 -13.60 -17.37 -12.97
N SER A 53 -12.65 -18.20 -13.42
CA SER A 53 -12.90 -19.61 -13.71
C SER A 53 -12.76 -20.46 -12.45
N ASP A 54 -13.58 -21.50 -12.34
CA ASP A 54 -13.40 -22.55 -11.33
C ASP A 54 -12.03 -23.26 -11.47
N ALA A 55 -11.39 -23.17 -12.64
CA ALA A 55 -10.06 -23.71 -12.90
C ALA A 55 -8.92 -22.92 -12.20
N GLN A 56 -9.15 -21.66 -11.82
CA GLN A 56 -8.24 -20.95 -10.93
C GLN A 56 -8.43 -21.41 -9.48
N LEU A 57 -9.67 -21.54 -9.01
CA LEU A 57 -9.95 -22.01 -7.65
C LEU A 57 -9.38 -23.42 -7.40
N GLU A 58 -9.48 -24.33 -8.37
CA GLU A 58 -8.91 -25.68 -8.25
C GLU A 58 -7.37 -25.67 -8.16
N ARG A 59 -6.71 -24.75 -8.88
CA ARG A 59 -5.25 -24.58 -8.79
C ARG A 59 -4.85 -24.00 -7.43
N ASP A 60 -5.56 -22.96 -6.99
CA ASP A 60 -5.31 -22.33 -5.69
C ASP A 60 -5.52 -23.32 -4.54
N ASP A 61 -6.58 -24.14 -4.59
CA ASP A 61 -6.84 -25.18 -3.59
C ASP A 61 -5.73 -26.24 -3.56
N LYS A 62 -5.21 -26.59 -4.73
CA LYS A 62 -4.10 -27.54 -4.85
C LYS A 62 -2.78 -26.94 -4.33
N GLU A 63 -2.49 -25.70 -4.67
CA GLU A 63 -1.28 -24.99 -4.22
C GLU A 63 -1.33 -24.71 -2.71
N ALA A 64 -2.50 -24.39 -2.16
CA ALA A 64 -2.67 -24.12 -0.73
C ALA A 64 -2.38 -25.35 0.16
N ILE A 65 -2.62 -26.55 -0.36
CA ILE A 65 -2.37 -27.82 0.34
C ILE A 65 -0.98 -28.40 0.01
N ASP A 66 -0.26 -27.84 -0.98
CA ASP A 66 1.03 -28.37 -1.41
C ASP A 66 2.15 -28.07 -0.41
N GLU A 67 2.42 -29.05 0.45
CA GLU A 67 3.50 -29.01 1.43
C GLU A 67 4.90 -28.98 0.81
N SER A 68 5.07 -29.27 -0.50
CA SER A 68 6.38 -29.26 -1.15
C SER A 68 6.98 -27.85 -1.30
N ASN A 69 6.15 -26.81 -1.22
CA ASN A 69 6.58 -25.42 -1.16
C ASN A 69 6.94 -24.96 0.27
N ILE A 70 6.71 -25.81 1.27
CA ILE A 70 7.10 -25.53 2.65
C ILE A 70 8.59 -25.87 2.80
N ILE A 71 9.35 -24.89 3.26
CA ILE A 71 10.74 -25.08 3.67
C ILE A 71 10.80 -25.69 5.08
N ASP A 72 11.52 -26.79 5.23
CA ASP A 72 11.68 -27.52 6.51
C ASP A 72 12.44 -26.72 7.58
N GLU A 73 13.14 -25.66 7.17
CA GLU A 73 14.03 -24.88 8.01
C GLU A 73 13.51 -23.45 8.24
N ARG A 74 13.80 -22.88 9.42
CA ARG A 74 13.39 -21.51 9.77
C ARG A 74 14.25 -20.51 9.00
N THR A 75 13.62 -19.61 8.24
CA THR A 75 14.28 -18.70 7.27
C THR A 75 15.30 -17.71 7.81
N ARG A 76 15.51 -17.58 9.13
CA ARG A 76 16.52 -16.65 9.68
C ARG A 76 16.75 -16.87 11.17
N GLY A 77 17.86 -17.51 11.55
CA GLY A 77 18.48 -17.49 12.89
C GLY A 77 17.55 -17.71 14.08
N ALA A 78 16.37 -18.29 13.85
CA ALA A 78 15.29 -18.24 14.79
C ALA A 78 15.56 -19.29 15.86
N LYS A 79 15.78 -18.82 17.09
CA LYS A 79 16.01 -19.70 18.23
C LYS A 79 14.85 -20.70 18.36
N PRO A 80 15.12 -21.97 18.71
CA PRO A 80 14.09 -22.99 18.86
C PRO A 80 12.95 -22.51 19.77
N ILE A 81 11.75 -23.05 19.54
CA ILE A 81 10.50 -22.74 20.26
C ILE A 81 10.63 -22.86 21.79
N SER A 82 11.65 -23.57 22.30
CA SER A 82 11.91 -23.79 23.73
C SER A 82 13.11 -23.03 24.31
N THR A 83 13.79 -22.16 23.57
CA THR A 83 15.04 -21.51 24.03
C THR A 83 14.83 -20.14 24.70
N TYR A 84 13.61 -19.60 24.69
CA TYR A 84 13.32 -18.37 25.42
C TYR A 84 13.15 -18.68 26.90
N LYS A 85 14.17 -18.36 27.69
CA LYS A 85 14.12 -18.34 29.14
C LYS A 85 13.86 -16.91 29.60
N GLU A 86 12.97 -16.72 30.57
CA GLU A 86 12.81 -15.42 31.21
C GLU A 86 14.15 -14.97 31.81
N PRO A 87 14.56 -13.71 31.60
CA PRO A 87 15.73 -13.18 32.27
C PRO A 87 15.49 -13.24 33.79
N GLY A 88 16.52 -13.65 34.54
CA GLY A 88 16.44 -13.66 36.00
C GLY A 88 16.30 -12.23 36.56
N ASP A 89 15.90 -12.10 37.82
CA ASP A 89 15.71 -10.81 38.50
C ASP A 89 16.94 -9.88 38.47
N THR A 90 18.12 -10.42 38.14
CA THR A 90 19.40 -9.70 38.08
C THR A 90 19.97 -9.61 36.66
N GLU A 91 19.34 -10.24 35.67
CA GLU A 91 19.83 -10.26 34.29
C GLU A 91 19.50 -8.95 33.58
N GLY A 92 20.54 -8.19 33.22
CA GLY A 92 20.40 -6.89 32.56
C GLY A 92 20.23 -5.70 33.51
N LEU A 93 20.15 -5.93 34.83
CA LEU A 93 20.19 -4.88 35.84
C LEU A 93 21.64 -4.62 36.28
N PRO A 94 22.00 -3.34 36.57
CA PRO A 94 23.28 -3.02 37.19
C PRO A 94 23.36 -3.60 38.62
N GLU A 95 24.58 -3.79 39.14
CA GLU A 95 24.78 -4.25 40.51
C GLU A 95 24.07 -3.35 41.53
N ASP A 96 23.27 -3.96 42.41
CA ASP A 96 22.60 -3.24 43.51
C ASP A 96 23.62 -2.87 44.60
N THR A 97 24.34 -1.79 44.35
CA THR A 97 25.28 -1.19 45.29
C THR A 97 24.60 -0.20 46.25
N GLY A 98 23.26 -0.12 46.25
CA GLY A 98 22.50 0.89 46.98
C GLY A 98 22.75 2.33 46.50
N ARG A 99 23.38 2.50 45.33
CA ARG A 99 23.71 3.79 44.72
C ARG A 99 23.00 3.90 43.38
N SER A 100 22.24 4.98 43.20
CA SER A 100 21.68 5.31 41.89
C SER A 100 22.81 5.52 40.88
N ALA A 101 22.68 4.96 39.68
CA ALA A 101 23.67 5.14 38.62
C ALA A 101 23.79 6.63 38.27
N VAL A 102 25.01 7.17 38.35
CA VAL A 102 25.30 8.50 37.80
C VAL A 102 25.38 8.38 36.29
N SER A 103 24.64 9.23 35.57
CA SER A 103 24.71 9.29 34.11
C SER A 103 26.14 9.65 33.69
N THR A 104 26.77 8.79 32.89
CA THR A 104 28.15 8.94 32.39
C THR A 104 28.35 10.21 31.55
N THR A 105 27.27 10.92 31.22
CA THR A 105 27.30 12.18 30.45
C THR A 105 27.91 13.34 31.25
N ASP A 106 27.84 13.31 32.59
CA ASP A 106 28.27 14.45 33.43
C ASP A 106 29.68 14.30 34.05
N GLN A 107 30.34 13.14 33.92
CA GLN A 107 31.69 12.93 34.47
C GLN A 107 32.82 13.56 33.63
N ALA A 108 32.53 14.10 32.45
CA ALA A 108 33.55 14.61 31.52
C ALA A 108 33.99 16.07 31.79
N LEU A 109 33.42 16.78 32.78
CA LEU A 109 33.67 18.23 32.95
C LEU A 109 34.20 18.67 34.32
N GLY A 110 34.53 17.74 35.23
CA GLY A 110 34.81 18.07 36.63
C GLY A 110 36.24 17.81 37.14
N SER A 111 37.29 18.08 36.34
CA SER A 111 38.67 18.01 36.84
C SER A 111 39.42 19.31 36.57
N LYS A 112 39.34 20.23 37.55
CA LYS A 112 40.37 21.20 37.93
C LYS A 112 40.24 21.50 39.42
#